data_AF-A0A8S3XG97-F1
#
_entry.id   AF-A0A8S3XG97-F1
#
_cell.length_a   1.000
_cell.length_b   1.000
_cell.length_c   1.000
_cell.angle_alpha   90.00
_cell.angle_beta   90.00
_cell.angle_gamma   90.00
#
_symmetry.space_group_name_H-M   'P 1'
#
loop_
_entity.id
_entity.type
_entity.pdbx_description
1 polymer ?
#
loop_
_entity_poly.entity_id
_entity_poly.type
_entity_poly.pdbx_seq_one_letter_code
_entity_poly.pdbx_strand_id
1 'polypeptide(L)'
;MNKNGVKVIKWVDKRQILMISTLKEDKDVLVNTGKKNRKTNEDIKKPTCVLTYNNNKKGVDFSDQMSSYYSTLKRGLKWFRKVGMEYLLGMALVNAWITYNVKCDKKVSKKEFTEALMQSLTGKSICADSKYNDV
;
A
#
# COMPACT_ATOMS: atom_id res chain seq x y z
N MET A 1 8.42 21.05 -21.35
CA MET A 1 6.96 20.82 -21.35
C MET A 1 6.47 21.21 -22.74
N ASN A 2 5.73 20.33 -23.42
CA ASN A 2 5.17 20.68 -24.73
C ASN A 2 4.00 21.67 -24.55
N LYS A 3 3.45 22.17 -25.68
CA LYS A 3 2.28 23.08 -25.69
C LYS A 3 1.04 22.49 -25.00
N ASN A 4 0.97 21.17 -24.86
CA ASN A 4 -0.14 20.44 -24.23
C ASN A 4 0.10 20.15 -22.74
N GLY A 5 1.15 20.69 -22.13
CA GLY A 5 1.44 20.48 -20.71
C GLY A 5 2.12 19.16 -20.36
N VAL A 6 2.55 18.38 -21.35
CA VAL A 6 3.19 17.07 -21.16
C VAL A 6 4.72 17.21 -21.15
N LYS A 7 5.37 16.48 -20.25
CA LYS A 7 6.82 16.31 -20.17
C LYS A 7 7.17 14.84 -20.36
N VAL A 8 8.16 14.59 -21.21
CA VAL A 8 8.78 13.28 -21.38
C VAL A 8 10.21 13.42 -20.88
N ILE A 9 10.58 12.63 -19.88
CA ILE A 9 11.88 12.67 -19.23
C ILE A 9 12.55 11.32 -19.42
N LYS A 10 13.74 11.32 -20.02
CA LYS A 10 14.59 10.14 -20.17
C LYS A 10 15.73 10.24 -19.18
N TRP A 11 15.79 9.31 -18.24
CA TRP A 11 16.85 9.23 -17.24
C TRP A 11 17.51 7.86 -17.29
N VAL A 12 18.83 7.82 -17.12
CA VAL A 12 19.61 6.59 -17.12
C VAL A 12 20.29 6.45 -15.77
N ASP A 13 19.92 5.41 -15.03
CA ASP A 13 20.63 4.93 -13.85
C ASP A 13 21.44 3.69 -14.26
N LYS A 14 21.24 2.53 -13.62
CA LYS A 14 21.70 1.23 -14.13
C LYS A 14 21.03 0.81 -15.44
N ARG A 15 19.81 1.28 -15.67
CA ARG A 15 18.99 1.02 -16.86
C ARG A 15 18.29 2.31 -17.25
N GLN A 16 17.92 2.41 -18.52
CA GLN A 16 17.13 3.52 -19.04
C GLN A 16 15.72 3.48 -18.45
N ILE A 17 15.26 4.63 -17.97
CA ILE A 17 13.91 4.87 -17.46
C ILE A 17 13.32 6.03 -18.26
N LEU A 18 12.12 5.81 -18.80
CA LEU A 18 11.35 6.82 -19.51
C LEU A 18 10.11 7.16 -18.68
N MET A 19 9.95 8.45 -18.36
CA MET A 19 8.84 8.96 -17.57
C MET A 19 8.02 9.94 -18.41
N ILE A 20 6.70 9.90 -18.23
CA ILE A 20 5.77 10.89 -18.77
C ILE A 20 5.07 11.55 -17.58
N SER A 21 5.02 12.88 -17.54
CA SER A 21 4.39 13.63 -16.46
C SER A 21 3.70 14.89 -16.98
N THR A 22 2.58 15.24 -16.36
CA THR A 22 1.83 16.49 -16.56
C THR A 22 1.96 17.45 -15.37
N LEU A 23 2.62 17.03 -14.28
CA LEU A 23 2.84 17.84 -13.09
C LEU A 23 3.80 18.98 -13.42
N LYS A 24 3.50 20.22 -13.04
CA LYS A 24 4.35 21.39 -13.37
C LYS A 24 5.68 21.34 -12.62
N GLU A 25 5.67 20.77 -11.43
CA GLU A 25 6.77 20.68 -10.46
C GLU A 25 7.87 19.69 -10.89
N ASP A 26 7.52 18.71 -11.73
CA ASP A 26 8.43 17.67 -12.20
C ASP A 26 9.46 18.24 -13.19
N LYS A 27 10.62 18.65 -12.68
CA LYS A 27 11.74 19.19 -13.46
C LYS A 27 12.71 18.10 -13.89
N ASP A 28 13.42 18.35 -14.98
CA ASP A 28 14.56 17.54 -15.44
C ASP A 28 15.84 17.79 -14.62
N VAL A 29 15.67 18.18 -13.35
CA VAL A 29 16.78 18.46 -12.44
C VAL A 29 16.97 17.26 -11.53
N LEU A 30 18.22 16.84 -11.40
CA LEU A 30 18.63 15.81 -10.46
C LEU A 30 18.65 16.39 -9.04
N VAL A 31 17.79 15.86 -8.18
CA VAL A 31 17.68 16.25 -6.78
C VAL A 31 18.31 15.18 -5.89
N ASN A 32 19.01 15.61 -4.86
CA ASN A 32 19.59 14.71 -3.87
C ASN A 32 18.47 14.00 -3.10
N THR A 33 18.55 12.68 -3.01
CA THR A 33 17.56 11.86 -2.31
C THR A 33 17.77 11.80 -0.80
N GLY A 34 18.86 12.39 -0.29
CA GLY A 34 19.29 12.28 1.11
C GLY A 34 19.87 10.90 1.43
N LYS A 35 20.02 10.03 0.43
CA LYS A 35 20.61 8.69 0.56
C LYS A 35 21.97 8.67 -0.12
N LYS A 36 22.94 8.03 0.54
CA LYS A 36 24.25 7.78 -0.02
C LYS A 36 24.35 6.38 -0.61
N ASN A 37 25.09 6.26 -1.69
CA ASN A 37 25.45 4.97 -2.24
C ASN A 37 26.40 4.27 -1.26
N ARG A 38 26.01 3.07 -0.79
CA ARG A 38 26.79 2.30 0.19
C ARG A 38 28.20 1.92 -0.30
N LYS A 39 28.42 1.85 -1.62
CA LYS A 39 29.71 1.49 -2.20
C LYS A 39 30.60 2.70 -2.49
N THR A 40 30.04 3.77 -3.02
CA THR A 40 30.82 4.96 -3.44
C THR A 40 30.77 6.11 -2.44
N ASN A 41 29.91 6.03 -1.41
CA ASN A 41 29.61 7.11 -0.45
C ASN A 41 29.12 8.42 -1.08
N GLU A 42 28.78 8.40 -2.36
CA GLU A 42 28.26 9.55 -3.09
C GLU A 42 26.76 9.71 -2.87
N ASP A 43 26.30 10.94 -2.99
CA ASP A 43 24.88 11.27 -2.91
C ASP A 43 24.13 10.70 -4.11
N ILE A 44 23.07 9.94 -3.82
CA ILE A 44 22.17 9.43 -4.85
C ILE A 44 21.27 10.58 -5.28
N LYS A 45 21.39 10.98 -6.55
CA LYS A 45 20.55 12.01 -7.16
C LYS A 45 19.59 11.37 -8.16
N LYS A 46 18.34 11.83 -8.17
CA LYS A 46 17.29 11.35 -9.08
C LYS A 46 16.46 12.51 -9.62
N PRO A 47 15.89 12.39 -10.83
CA PRO A 47 14.94 13.39 -11.32
C PRO A 47 13.74 13.50 -10.38
N THR A 48 13.22 14.71 -10.22
CA THR A 48 12.02 14.95 -9.39
C THR A 48 10.83 14.05 -9.78
N CYS A 49 10.58 13.86 -11.07
CA CYS A 49 9.49 12.99 -11.55
C CYS A 49 9.61 11.54 -11.06
N VAL A 50 10.84 11.02 -10.94
CA VAL A 50 11.10 9.67 -10.43
C VAL A 50 10.85 9.59 -8.93
N LEU A 51 11.15 10.66 -8.19
CA LEU A 51 10.84 10.74 -6.76
C LEU A 51 9.34 10.82 -6.52
N THR A 52 8.65 11.72 -7.23
CA THR A 52 7.20 11.87 -7.18
C THR A 52 6.51 10.55 -7.50
N TYR A 53 6.92 9.86 -8.58
CA TYR A 53 6.37 8.55 -8.93
C TYR A 53 6.61 7.51 -7.84
N ASN A 54 7.84 7.38 -7.33
CA ASN A 54 8.15 6.37 -6.32
C ASN A 54 7.46 6.60 -4.97
N ASN A 55 7.16 7.85 -4.62
CA ASN A 55 6.38 8.16 -3.42
C ASN A 55 4.91 7.79 -3.58
N ASN A 56 4.32 8.06 -4.74
CA ASN A 56 2.88 7.87 -4.97
C ASN A 56 2.49 6.47 -5.45
N LYS A 57 3.38 5.75 -6.15
CA LYS A 57 3.05 4.45 -6.76
C LYS A 57 2.73 3.34 -5.74
N LYS A 58 3.18 3.49 -4.49
CA LYS A 58 3.10 2.44 -3.47
C LYS A 58 1.68 2.15 -2.98
N GLY A 59 0.71 3.01 -3.29
CA GLY A 59 -0.66 2.89 -2.78
C GLY A 59 -1.33 1.56 -3.16
N VAL A 60 -1.14 1.10 -4.40
CA VAL A 60 -1.71 -0.17 -4.88
C VAL A 60 -1.07 -1.35 -4.16
N ASP A 61 0.27 -1.40 -4.13
CA ASP A 61 1.01 -2.45 -3.44
C ASP A 61 0.61 -2.55 -1.95
N PHE A 62 0.40 -1.41 -1.28
CA PHE A 62 -0.08 -1.38 0.10
C PHE A 62 -1.51 -1.89 0.24
N SER A 63 -2.42 -1.51 -0.66
CA SER A 63 -3.80 -2.01 -0.63
C SER A 63 -3.87 -3.53 -0.82
N ASP A 64 -3.10 -4.06 -1.77
CA ASP A 64 -3.01 -5.50 -2.05
C ASP A 64 -2.39 -6.25 -0.87
N GLN A 65 -1.30 -5.72 -0.32
CA GLN A 65 -0.66 -6.26 0.88
C GLN A 65 -1.66 -6.29 2.06
N MET A 66 -2.34 -5.19 2.34
CA MET A 66 -3.32 -5.10 3.41
C MET A 66 -4.50 -6.05 3.22
N SER A 67 -4.96 -6.26 1.98
CA SER A 67 -6.05 -7.19 1.68
C SER A 67 -5.60 -8.65 1.82
N SER A 68 -4.33 -8.95 1.52
CA SER A 68 -3.76 -10.30 1.68
C SER A 68 -3.62 -10.73 3.15
N TYR A 69 -3.34 -9.78 4.05
CA TYR A 69 -3.31 -10.05 5.49
C TYR A 69 -4.71 -10.34 6.03
N TYR A 70 -4.87 -11.50 6.67
CA TYR A 70 -6.16 -12.05 7.14
C TYR A 70 -7.14 -12.41 6.00
N SER A 71 -6.61 -12.84 4.85
CA SER A 71 -7.44 -13.34 3.75
C SER A 71 -8.30 -14.53 4.21
N THR A 72 -9.60 -14.47 3.96
CA THR A 72 -10.58 -15.54 4.25
C THR A 72 -10.49 -16.71 3.26
N LEU A 73 -9.33 -16.88 2.60
CA LEU A 73 -9.10 -17.78 1.49
C LEU A 73 -9.37 -19.23 1.89
N LYS A 74 -10.54 -19.73 1.52
CA LYS A 74 -10.83 -21.16 1.45
C LYS A 74 -10.53 -21.61 0.03
N ARG A 75 -9.54 -22.49 -0.18
CA ARG A 75 -9.25 -23.09 -1.49
C ARG A 75 -10.55 -23.70 -2.03
N GLY A 76 -11.05 -23.17 -3.15
CA GLY A 76 -12.33 -23.59 -3.72
C GLY A 76 -12.28 -23.60 -5.24
N LEU A 77 -13.01 -24.52 -5.87
CA LEU A 77 -13.01 -24.69 -7.33
C LEU A 77 -13.68 -23.54 -8.11
N LYS A 78 -14.52 -22.72 -7.45
CA LYS A 78 -15.34 -21.70 -8.11
C LYS A 78 -14.69 -20.32 -8.01
N TRP A 79 -14.21 -19.78 -9.14
CA TRP A 79 -13.47 -18.51 -9.22
C TRP A 79 -14.23 -17.30 -8.62
N PHE A 80 -15.55 -17.25 -8.76
CA PHE A 80 -16.36 -16.13 -8.25
C PHE A 80 -16.36 -16.04 -6.72
N ARG A 81 -16.16 -17.17 -6.01
CA ARG A 81 -16.03 -17.16 -4.54
C ARG A 81 -14.77 -16.42 -4.10
N LYS A 82 -13.70 -16.53 -4.91
CA LYS A 82 -12.48 -15.76 -4.71
C LYS A 82 -12.76 -14.27 -4.86
N VAL A 83 -13.46 -13.87 -5.93
CA VAL A 83 -13.87 -12.47 -6.15
C VAL A 83 -14.68 -11.91 -4.99
N GLY A 84 -15.74 -12.61 -4.58
CA GLY A 84 -16.61 -12.15 -3.49
C GLY A 84 -15.92 -12.11 -2.13
N MET A 85 -15.26 -13.19 -1.73
CA MET A 85 -14.74 -13.33 -0.36
C MET A 85 -13.39 -12.63 -0.17
N GLU A 86 -12.49 -12.73 -1.15
CA GLU A 86 -11.13 -12.24 -0.99
C GLU A 86 -11.02 -10.77 -1.42
N TYR A 87 -11.48 -10.46 -2.62
CA TYR A 87 -11.29 -9.11 -3.17
C TYR A 87 -12.34 -8.14 -2.64
N LEU A 88 -13.64 -8.45 -2.76
CA LEU A 88 -14.69 -7.51 -2.36
C LEU A 88 -14.79 -7.36 -0.84
N LEU A 89 -14.95 -8.46 -0.10
CA LEU A 89 -15.05 -8.40 1.36
C LEU A 89 -13.72 -7.98 2.01
N GLY A 90 -12.57 -8.48 1.52
CA GLY A 90 -11.26 -8.09 2.03
C GLY A 90 -11.00 -6.59 1.88
N MET A 91 -11.31 -6.01 0.72
CA MET A 91 -11.19 -4.57 0.47
C MET A 91 -12.20 -3.76 1.28
N ALA A 92 -13.45 -4.22 1.39
CA ALA A 92 -14.47 -3.57 2.22
C ALA A 92 -14.06 -3.51 3.69
N LEU A 93 -13.49 -4.59 4.24
CA LEU A 93 -12.98 -4.65 5.60
C LEU A 93 -11.84 -3.64 5.83
N VAL A 94 -10.87 -3.58 4.90
CA VAL A 94 -9.75 -2.62 4.98
C VAL A 94 -10.28 -1.18 4.92
N ASN A 95 -11.20 -0.88 4.02
CA ASN A 95 -11.79 0.46 3.90
C ASN A 95 -12.60 0.86 5.13
N ALA A 96 -13.37 -0.06 5.71
CA ALA A 96 -14.10 0.16 6.94
C ALA A 96 -13.15 0.44 8.12
N TRP A 97 -12.07 -0.33 8.24
CA TRP A 97 -11.03 -0.13 9.25
C TRP A 97 -10.32 1.22 9.10
N ILE A 98 -9.94 1.62 7.88
CA ILE A 98 -9.36 2.93 7.59
C ILE A 98 -10.33 4.03 8.00
N THR A 99 -11.60 3.93 7.59
CA THR A 99 -12.65 4.92 7.91
C THR A 99 -12.86 5.06 9.41
N TYR A 100 -12.85 3.94 10.15
CA TYR A 100 -12.93 3.93 11.60
C TYR A 100 -11.75 4.67 12.23
N ASN A 101 -10.52 4.35 11.82
CA ASN A 101 -9.30 4.99 12.34
C ASN A 101 -9.12 6.45 11.94
N VAL A 102 -9.83 6.92 10.91
CA VAL A 102 -9.89 8.34 10.54
C VAL A 102 -10.88 9.10 11.43
N LYS A 103 -11.98 8.48 11.83
CA LYS A 103 -13.03 9.11 12.65
C LYS A 103 -12.78 9.03 14.15
N CYS A 104 -12.07 8.01 14.61
CA CYS A 104 -11.83 7.76 16.02
C CYS A 104 -10.41 8.20 16.43
N ASP A 105 -10.30 8.91 17.56
CA ASP A 105 -9.00 9.32 18.12
C ASP A 105 -8.14 8.13 18.57
N LYS A 106 -8.80 7.07 19.06
CA LYS A 106 -8.15 5.81 19.41
C LYS A 106 -8.01 4.93 18.18
N LYS A 107 -6.81 4.86 17.64
CA LYS A 107 -6.49 3.95 16.54
C LYS A 107 -6.49 2.51 17.01
N VAL A 108 -7.19 1.66 16.29
CA VAL A 108 -7.21 0.21 16.51
C VAL A 108 -6.42 -0.49 15.43
N SER A 109 -5.79 -1.60 15.77
CA SER A 109 -5.14 -2.46 14.77
C SER A 109 -6.20 -3.12 13.87
N LYS A 110 -5.81 -3.52 12.66
CA LYS A 110 -6.71 -4.24 11.75
C LYS A 110 -7.25 -5.53 12.40
N LYS A 111 -6.42 -6.22 13.19
CA LYS A 111 -6.78 -7.44 13.91
C LYS A 111 -7.93 -7.18 14.89
N GLU A 112 -7.75 -6.23 15.81
CA GLU A 112 -8.75 -5.90 16.83
C GLU A 112 -10.06 -5.44 16.19
N PHE A 113 -9.98 -4.62 15.13
CA PHE A 113 -11.17 -4.20 14.39
C PHE A 113 -11.90 -5.39 13.76
N THR A 114 -11.16 -6.33 13.18
CA THR A 114 -11.73 -7.52 12.55
C THR A 114 -12.39 -8.43 13.59
N GLU A 115 -11.74 -8.64 14.74
CA GLU A 115 -12.29 -9.42 15.86
C GLU A 115 -13.58 -8.79 16.41
N ALA A 116 -13.58 -7.46 16.64
CA ALA A 116 -14.77 -6.74 17.08
C ALA A 116 -15.92 -6.82 16.05
N LEU A 117 -15.61 -6.71 14.75
CA LEU A 117 -16.60 -6.87 13.69
C LEU A 117 -17.18 -8.29 13.65
N MET A 118 -16.33 -9.31 13.79
CA MET A 118 -16.77 -10.72 13.85
C MET A 118 -17.67 -10.97 15.06
N GLN A 119 -17.33 -10.44 16.23
CA GLN A 119 -18.17 -10.54 17.43
C GLN A 119 -19.52 -9.85 17.22
N SER A 120 -19.53 -8.65 16.64
CA SER A 120 -20.74 -7.89 16.34
C SER A 120 -21.67 -8.62 15.35
N LEU A 121 -21.12 -9.25 14.31
CA LEU A 121 -21.90 -9.96 13.30
C LEU A 121 -22.41 -11.33 13.78
N THR A 122 -21.67 -12.01 14.66
CA THR A 122 -22.00 -13.38 15.09
C THR A 122 -22.68 -13.44 16.46
N GLY A 123 -22.62 -12.37 17.25
CA GLY A 123 -23.12 -12.34 18.63
C GLY A 123 -22.33 -13.25 19.60
N LYS A 124 -21.17 -13.78 19.17
CA LYS A 124 -20.33 -14.67 19.97
C LYS A 124 -19.07 -13.95 20.41
N SER A 125 -18.73 -14.03 21.70
CA SER A 125 -17.41 -13.59 22.18
C SER A 125 -16.33 -14.51 21.62
N ILE A 126 -15.36 -13.95 20.91
CA ILE A 126 -14.15 -14.68 20.54
C ILE A 126 -13.30 -14.72 21.81
N CYS A 127 -13.36 -15.81 22.57
CA CYS A 127 -12.45 -16.00 23.69
C CYS A 127 -11.01 -15.96 23.19
N ALA A 128 -10.14 -15.26 23.91
CA ALA A 128 -8.70 -15.41 23.74
C ALA A 128 -8.35 -16.87 24.08
N ASP A 129 -7.85 -17.63 23.12
CA ASP A 129 -7.32 -18.95 23.39
C ASP A 129 -6.17 -18.82 24.41
N SER A 130 -6.43 -19.26 25.64
CA SER A 130 -5.43 -19.48 26.69
C SER A 130 -4.59 -20.73 26.37
N LYS A 131 -3.94 -20.75 25.20
CA LYS A 131 -3.02 -21.84 24.80
C LYS A 131 -1.64 -21.32 24.40
N TYR A 132 -1.08 -20.45 25.24
CA TYR A 132 0.35 -20.16 25.28
C TYR A 132 0.74 -19.82 26.73
N ASN A 133 0.71 -20.83 27.59
CA ASN A 133 1.29 -20.80 28.95
C ASN A 133 1.61 -22.24 29.41
N ASP A 134 2.15 -23.07 28.52
CA ASP A 134 2.76 -24.35 28.87
C ASP A 134 3.89 -24.63 27.88
N VAL A 135 5.07 -24.04 28.12
CA VAL A 135 6.42 -24.66 28.19
C VAL A 135 7.33 -23.68 28.94
#